data_AF-A0A7X9HP51-F1
#
_entry.id   AF-A0A7X9HP51-F1
#
_cell.length_a   1.000
_cell.length_b   1.000
_cell.length_c   1.000
_cell.angle_alpha   90.00
_cell.angle_beta   90.00
_cell.angle_gamma   90.00
#
_symmetry.space_group_name_H-M   'P 1'
#
loop_
_entity.id
_entity.type
_entity.pdbx_description
1 polymer ?
#
loop_
_entity_poly.entity_id
_entity_poly.type
_entity_poly.pdbx_seq_one_letter_code
_entity_poly.pdbx_strand_id
1 'polypeptide(L)'
;MLNNRVIAVFKREVKERVISKGFIIMTVLLPLFMFGLIGIQVLLMKEGSTKFNVTIISEELDLTNKFQNELLSVDEVKEGNLILQFNTMSKEDFKAYLNSKKQELLDEKITGIVYVPNTALKDKKLEYYSKTPQNRRLSEMLNRPINKVLIDTYFSNRALSMEELNFARQGLDVTGFKVSKEEGFAEAGYGSLILTYVFTFLLYISLLMMGQMIMQSVIEEKSSRIVEVILSSVSSKELMIGKILGSGATGLLQMAIWLTPIIMVASTTWFMLPPEVSISLSTIQIVYFLLNFFIGLVIFLGLFATVGAIFDNPQDAQSGLWPVMLLIIIPFFIAFSMIE
;
A
#
# COMPACT_ATOMS: atom_id res chain seq x y z
N MET A 1 -4.43 31.80 -30.12
CA MET A 1 -4.31 32.76 -29.00
C MET A 1 -5.65 32.80 -28.26
N LEU A 2 -5.66 32.61 -26.94
CA LEU A 2 -6.88 32.62 -26.12
C LEU A 2 -7.47 34.05 -26.15
N ASN A 3 -8.71 34.19 -26.65
CA ASN A 3 -9.44 35.46 -26.63
C ASN A 3 -9.84 35.82 -25.19
N ASN A 4 -10.00 37.10 -24.88
CA ASN A 4 -10.41 37.61 -23.56
C ASN A 4 -11.71 36.95 -23.05
N ARG A 5 -12.62 36.58 -23.96
CA ARG A 5 -13.85 35.86 -23.64
C ARG A 5 -13.58 34.46 -23.08
N VAL A 6 -12.67 33.71 -23.70
CA VAL A 6 -12.27 32.38 -23.22
C VAL A 6 -11.62 32.47 -21.84
N ILE A 7 -10.77 33.48 -21.63
CA ILE A 7 -10.13 33.73 -20.34
C ILE A 7 -11.16 34.09 -19.27
N ALA A 8 -12.20 34.87 -19.61
CA ALA A 8 -13.28 35.20 -18.68
C ALA A 8 -14.06 33.95 -18.25
N VAL A 9 -14.43 33.09 -19.21
CA VAL A 9 -15.07 31.81 -18.92
C VAL A 9 -14.16 30.92 -18.06
N PHE A 10 -12.89 30.78 -18.42
CA PHE A 10 -11.90 30.04 -17.65
C PHE A 10 -11.85 30.49 -16.18
N LYS A 11 -11.73 31.80 -15.94
CA LYS A 11 -11.65 32.35 -14.57
C LYS A 11 -12.92 32.07 -13.78
N ARG A 12 -14.09 32.19 -14.43
CA ARG A 12 -15.38 31.87 -13.82
C ARG A 12 -15.42 30.41 -13.39
N GLU A 13 -15.10 29.50 -14.30
CA GLU A 13 -15.14 28.05 -14.07
C GLU A 13 -14.20 27.60 -12.96
N VAL A 14 -12.97 28.13 -12.94
CA VAL A 14 -12.02 27.86 -11.84
C VAL A 14 -12.58 28.36 -10.51
N LYS A 15 -13.08 29.60 -10.47
CA LYS A 15 -13.58 30.21 -9.23
C LYS A 15 -14.78 29.48 -8.68
N GLU A 16 -15.76 29.17 -9.51
CA GLU A 16 -16.99 28.48 -9.11
C GLU A 16 -16.69 27.07 -8.59
N ARG A 17 -15.76 26.35 -9.22
CA ARG A 17 -15.40 24.98 -8.80
C ARG A 17 -14.56 24.96 -7.55
N VAL A 18 -13.47 25.74 -7.49
CA VAL A 18 -12.52 25.70 -6.36
C VAL A 18 -13.17 26.12 -5.04
N ILE A 19 -14.13 27.04 -5.08
CA ILE A 19 -14.84 27.52 -3.88
C ILE A 19 -16.04 26.62 -3.53
N SER A 20 -16.44 25.70 -4.42
CA SER A 20 -17.57 24.81 -4.17
C SER A 20 -17.30 23.89 -2.97
N LYS A 21 -18.31 23.72 -2.11
CA LYS A 21 -18.21 22.81 -0.95
C LYS A 21 -17.87 21.39 -1.38
N GLY A 22 -18.47 20.92 -2.48
CA GLY A 22 -18.20 19.59 -3.03
C GLY A 22 -16.74 19.40 -3.42
N PHE A 23 -16.16 20.37 -4.12
CA PHE A 23 -14.74 20.33 -4.48
C PHE A 23 -13.84 20.32 -3.24
N ILE A 24 -14.07 21.22 -2.29
CA ILE A 24 -13.24 21.33 -1.07
C ILE A 24 -13.30 20.01 -0.28
N ILE A 25 -14.50 19.45 -0.08
CA ILE A 25 -14.69 18.20 0.65
C ILE A 25 -13.96 17.07 -0.08
N MET A 26 -14.21 16.85 -1.38
CA MET A 26 -13.59 15.73 -2.10
C MET A 26 -12.07 15.88 -2.25
N THR A 27 -11.58 17.12 -2.38
CA THR A 27 -10.14 17.40 -2.51
C THR A 27 -9.39 17.14 -1.21
N VAL A 28 -9.99 17.45 -0.05
CA VAL A 28 -9.36 17.27 1.27
C VAL A 28 -9.59 15.87 1.84
N LEU A 29 -10.74 15.25 1.55
CA LEU A 29 -11.11 13.95 2.10
C LEU A 29 -10.11 12.85 1.71
N LEU A 30 -9.68 12.81 0.45
CA LEU A 30 -8.75 11.77 -0.01
C LEU A 30 -7.35 11.89 0.65
N PRO A 31 -6.69 13.06 0.69
CA PRO A 31 -5.47 13.25 1.47
C PRO A 31 -5.64 12.89 2.95
N LEU A 32 -6.74 13.32 3.57
CA LEU A 32 -7.01 13.02 4.98
C LEU A 32 -7.16 11.52 5.21
N PHE A 33 -7.85 10.82 4.30
CA PHE A 33 -7.97 9.38 4.31
C PHE A 33 -6.60 8.70 4.14
N MET A 34 -5.77 9.17 3.20
CA MET A 34 -4.40 8.66 3.02
C MET A 34 -3.55 8.85 4.28
N PHE A 35 -3.59 10.03 4.90
CA PHE A 35 -2.91 10.28 6.18
C PHE A 35 -3.42 9.38 7.29
N GLY A 36 -4.74 9.16 7.36
CA GLY A 36 -5.36 8.24 8.31
C GLY A 36 -4.86 6.80 8.11
N LEU A 37 -4.81 6.32 6.86
CA LEU A 37 -4.29 4.99 6.55
C LEU A 37 -2.82 4.85 6.90
N ILE A 38 -1.98 5.83 6.55
CA ILE A 38 -0.56 5.83 6.89
C ILE A 38 -0.38 5.84 8.42
N GLY A 39 -1.12 6.70 9.13
CA GLY A 39 -1.09 6.78 10.59
C GLY A 39 -1.53 5.49 11.26
N ILE A 40 -2.62 4.88 10.80
CA ILE A 40 -3.10 3.57 11.29
C ILE A 40 -2.04 2.49 11.02
N GLN A 41 -1.45 2.44 9.83
CA GLN A 41 -0.41 1.45 9.53
C GLN A 41 0.79 1.61 10.46
N VAL A 42 1.27 2.84 10.70
CA VAL A 42 2.37 3.11 11.64
C VAL A 42 1.99 2.73 13.07
N LEU A 43 0.76 3.01 13.51
CA LEU A 43 0.27 2.62 14.84
C LEU A 43 0.18 1.10 14.97
N LEU A 44 -0.36 0.40 13.97
CA LEU A 44 -0.46 -1.06 13.96
C LEU A 44 0.93 -1.73 13.89
N MET A 45 1.89 -1.13 13.18
CA MET A 45 3.28 -1.57 13.20
C MET A 45 3.90 -1.43 14.60
N LYS A 46 3.51 -0.41 15.36
CA LYS A 46 3.95 -0.19 16.75
C LYS A 46 3.21 -1.07 17.76
N GLU A 47 1.93 -1.38 17.51
CA GLU A 47 1.05 -2.14 18.40
C GLU A 47 1.01 -3.65 18.14
N GLY A 48 1.68 -4.17 17.11
CA GLY A 48 1.94 -5.61 16.98
C GLY A 48 2.70 -6.09 18.22
N SER A 49 1.95 -6.57 19.22
CA SER A 49 2.33 -6.93 20.59
C SER A 49 3.84 -6.94 20.81
N THR A 50 4.36 -5.86 21.38
CA THR A 50 5.80 -5.69 21.64
C THR A 50 6.37 -6.74 22.57
N LYS A 51 5.52 -7.49 23.28
CA LYS A 51 5.90 -8.61 24.15
C LYS A 51 5.18 -9.87 23.74
N PHE A 52 5.94 -10.85 23.28
CA PHE A 52 5.48 -12.19 22.96
C PHE A 52 5.80 -13.11 24.13
N ASN A 53 4.82 -13.87 24.60
CA ASN A 53 5.04 -14.95 25.56
C ASN A 53 4.86 -16.29 24.85
N VAL A 54 5.95 -17.00 24.59
CA VAL A 54 5.94 -18.24 23.83
C VAL A 54 6.45 -19.40 24.66
N THR A 55 5.70 -20.50 24.66
CA THR A 55 6.16 -21.76 25.26
C THR A 55 6.64 -22.69 24.15
N ILE A 56 7.88 -23.18 24.27
CA ILE A 56 8.46 -24.15 23.36
C ILE A 56 8.52 -25.49 24.06
N ILE A 57 7.96 -26.51 23.40
CA ILE A 57 7.81 -27.85 23.95
C ILE A 57 8.46 -28.83 22.99
N SER A 58 9.38 -29.66 23.51
CA SER A 58 9.96 -30.77 22.76
C SER A 58 9.74 -32.10 23.47
N GLU A 59 9.81 -33.20 22.71
CA GLU A 59 9.70 -34.56 23.27
C GLU A 59 10.98 -35.02 23.98
N GLU A 60 12.14 -34.47 23.61
CA GLU A 60 13.45 -34.80 24.20
C GLU A 60 14.04 -33.65 25.03
N LEU A 61 14.64 -34.01 26.17
CA LEU A 61 15.27 -33.08 27.11
C LEU A 61 16.55 -32.44 26.53
N ASP A 62 17.35 -33.20 25.78
CA ASP A 62 18.54 -32.67 25.10
C ASP A 62 18.15 -31.56 24.12
N LEU A 63 17.08 -31.77 23.36
CA LEU A 63 16.57 -30.80 22.41
C LEU A 63 16.01 -29.56 23.11
N THR A 64 15.34 -29.74 24.26
CA THR A 64 14.87 -28.62 25.11
C THR A 64 16.04 -27.74 25.56
N ASN A 65 17.12 -28.35 26.04
CA ASN A 65 18.32 -27.62 26.51
C ASN A 65 19.00 -26.84 25.38
N LYS A 66 19.08 -27.43 24.18
CA LYS A 66 19.64 -26.76 22.99
C LYS A 66 18.79 -25.58 22.55
N PHE A 67 17.46 -25.72 22.56
CA PHE A 67 16.56 -24.60 22.30
C PHE A 67 16.71 -23.49 23.34
N GLN A 68 16.82 -23.85 24.63
CA GLN A 68 17.02 -22.88 25.69
C GLN A 68 18.30 -22.05 25.48
N ASN A 69 19.43 -22.72 25.18
CA ASN A 69 20.71 -22.03 24.98
C ASN A 69 20.69 -21.09 23.77
N GLU A 70 20.12 -21.54 22.65
CA GLU A 70 20.10 -20.74 21.42
C GLU A 70 19.08 -19.60 21.50
N LEU A 71 17.83 -19.89 21.88
CA LEU A 71 16.77 -18.89 21.82
C LEU A 71 16.88 -17.84 22.93
N LEU A 72 17.46 -18.15 24.09
CA LEU A 72 17.72 -17.12 25.11
C LEU A 72 18.83 -16.14 24.71
N SER A 73 19.64 -16.48 23.70
CA SER A 73 20.73 -15.62 23.21
C SER A 73 20.27 -14.57 22.18
N VAL A 74 19.03 -14.68 21.70
CA VAL A 74 18.39 -13.80 20.72
C VAL A 74 18.15 -12.41 21.32
N ASP A 75 18.44 -11.34 20.58
CA ASP A 75 18.43 -9.97 21.09
C ASP A 75 17.04 -9.53 21.56
N GLU A 76 15.98 -9.99 20.91
CA GLU A 76 14.59 -9.72 21.27
C GLU A 76 14.21 -10.32 22.64
N VAL A 77 14.89 -11.38 23.10
CA VAL A 77 14.74 -11.91 24.46
C VAL A 77 15.45 -11.02 25.47
N LYS A 78 16.65 -10.53 25.15
CA LYS A 78 17.43 -9.60 26.00
C LYS A 78 16.72 -8.26 26.17
N GLU A 79 16.05 -7.78 25.13
CA GLU A 79 15.24 -6.56 25.15
C GLU A 79 13.90 -6.73 25.91
N GLY A 80 13.55 -7.95 26.33
CA GLY A 80 12.31 -8.25 27.05
C GLY A 80 11.06 -8.24 26.17
N ASN A 81 11.24 -8.30 24.85
CA ASN A 81 10.19 -8.34 23.84
C ASN A 81 9.71 -9.78 23.54
N LEU A 82 10.49 -10.78 23.95
CA LEU A 82 10.14 -12.20 23.84
C LEU A 82 10.44 -12.92 25.16
N ILE A 83 9.40 -13.40 25.83
CA ILE A 83 9.49 -14.24 27.01
C ILE A 83 9.32 -15.69 26.55
N LEU A 84 10.31 -16.52 26.86
CA LEU A 84 10.33 -17.93 26.47
C LEU A 84 10.23 -18.83 27.68
N GLN A 85 9.37 -19.84 27.56
CA GLN A 85 9.28 -20.95 28.51
C GLN A 85 9.59 -22.25 27.76
N PHE A 86 10.36 -23.14 28.38
CA PHE A 86 10.81 -24.38 27.76
C PHE A 86 10.35 -25.56 28.60
N ASN A 87 9.60 -26.49 28.00
CA ASN A 87 9.14 -27.71 28.67
C ASN A 87 9.48 -28.95 27.83
N THR A 88 9.68 -30.08 28.50
CA THR A 88 9.82 -31.39 27.85
C THR A 88 8.62 -32.25 28.19
N MET A 89 7.90 -32.77 27.19
CA MET A 89 6.78 -33.69 27.44
C MET A 89 6.47 -34.55 26.21
N SER A 90 5.82 -35.69 26.44
CA SER A 90 5.37 -36.57 25.36
C SER A 90 4.24 -35.95 24.55
N LYS A 91 3.95 -36.50 23.36
CA LYS A 91 2.83 -36.06 22.52
C LYS A 91 1.47 -36.16 23.20
N GLU A 92 1.30 -37.16 24.06
CA GLU A 92 0.05 -37.40 24.79
C GLU A 92 -0.14 -36.37 25.90
N ASP A 93 0.92 -36.12 26.65
CA ASP A 93 0.96 -35.09 27.70
C ASP A 93 0.81 -33.68 27.10
N PHE A 94 1.40 -33.43 25.93
CA PHE A 94 1.26 -32.17 25.21
C PHE A 94 -0.20 -31.86 24.85
N LYS A 95 -0.97 -32.85 24.39
CA LYS A 95 -2.40 -32.65 24.09
C LYS A 95 -3.19 -32.28 25.35
N ALA A 96 -2.87 -32.91 26.49
CA ALA A 96 -3.49 -32.56 27.77
C ALA A 96 -3.09 -31.14 28.22
N TYR A 97 -1.82 -30.79 28.10
CA TYR A 97 -1.30 -29.45 28.39
C TYR A 97 -1.95 -28.37 27.53
N LEU A 98 -2.03 -28.58 26.21
CA LEU A 98 -2.65 -27.66 25.26
C LEU A 98 -4.12 -27.40 25.60
N ASN A 99 -4.86 -28.45 25.97
CA ASN A 99 -6.25 -28.30 26.41
C ASN A 99 -6.38 -27.49 27.71
N SER A 100 -5.47 -27.70 28.67
CA SER A 100 -5.45 -26.92 29.92
C SER A 100 -5.10 -25.44 29.70
N LYS A 101 -4.24 -25.13 28.73
CA LYS A 101 -3.78 -23.78 28.39
C LYS A 101 -4.61 -23.08 27.32
N LYS A 102 -5.66 -23.72 26.82
CA LYS A 102 -6.53 -23.15 25.77
C LYS A 102 -7.13 -21.80 26.16
N GLN A 103 -7.59 -21.64 27.41
CA GLN A 103 -8.13 -20.36 27.88
C GLN A 103 -7.03 -19.27 27.95
N GLU A 104 -5.83 -19.63 28.41
CA GLU A 104 -4.69 -18.68 28.47
C GLU A 104 -4.20 -18.24 27.08
N LEU A 105 -4.35 -19.09 26.05
CA LEU A 105 -4.12 -18.75 24.65
C LEU A 105 -5.19 -17.81 24.07
N LEU A 106 -6.46 -17.97 24.49
CA LEU A 106 -7.56 -17.11 24.05
C LEU A 106 -7.50 -15.72 24.70
N ASP A 107 -7.11 -15.70 25.98
CA ASP A 107 -6.86 -14.50 26.80
C ASP A 107 -5.54 -13.79 26.46
N GLU A 108 -4.73 -14.31 25.52
CA GLU A 108 -3.42 -13.79 25.11
C GLU A 108 -2.37 -13.69 26.23
N LYS A 109 -2.57 -14.38 27.36
CA LYS A 109 -1.54 -14.53 28.41
C LYS A 109 -0.34 -15.33 27.90
N ILE A 110 -0.62 -16.31 27.04
CA ILE A 110 0.37 -17.02 26.23
C ILE A 110 0.10 -16.63 24.77
N THR A 111 1.08 -16.04 24.11
CA THR A 111 0.95 -15.61 22.71
C THR A 111 1.03 -16.78 21.74
N GLY A 112 1.79 -17.82 22.08
CA GLY A 112 1.80 -19.06 21.31
C GLY A 112 2.52 -20.21 21.98
N ILE A 113 2.20 -21.43 21.55
CA ILE A 113 2.87 -22.66 21.97
C ILE A 113 3.42 -23.34 20.72
N VAL A 114 4.73 -23.59 20.70
CA VAL A 114 5.41 -24.34 19.65
C VAL A 114 5.67 -25.75 20.16
N TYR A 115 5.18 -26.75 19.43
CA TYR A 115 5.47 -28.15 19.69
C TYR A 115 6.41 -28.70 18.62
N VAL A 116 7.52 -29.27 19.09
CA VAL A 116 8.59 -29.84 18.28
C VAL A 116 8.60 -31.36 18.48
N PRO A 117 7.96 -32.14 17.59
CA PRO A 117 7.99 -33.59 17.68
C PRO A 117 9.39 -34.13 17.36
N ASN A 118 9.70 -35.35 17.80
CA ASN A 118 10.96 -36.01 17.46
C ASN A 118 11.16 -36.21 15.94
N THR A 119 10.06 -36.31 15.19
CA THR A 119 10.09 -36.39 13.72
C THR A 119 10.63 -35.12 13.08
N ALA A 120 10.58 -33.97 13.77
CA ALA A 120 11.05 -32.67 13.26
C ALA A 120 12.54 -32.67 12.89
N LEU A 121 13.35 -33.54 13.51
CA LEU A 121 14.76 -33.73 13.14
C LEU A 121 14.92 -34.30 11.72
N LYS A 122 13.88 -34.95 11.17
CA LYS A 122 13.89 -35.57 9.83
C LYS A 122 13.06 -34.80 8.81
N ASP A 123 11.85 -34.37 9.18
CA ASP A 123 10.89 -33.75 8.26
C ASP A 123 10.75 -32.23 8.42
N LYS A 124 11.39 -31.64 9.43
CA LYS A 124 11.28 -30.22 9.82
C LYS A 124 9.84 -29.73 10.04
N LYS A 125 8.93 -30.62 10.45
CA LYS A 125 7.55 -30.25 10.76
C LYS A 125 7.38 -29.91 12.24
N LEU A 126 6.78 -28.76 12.48
CA LEU A 126 6.53 -28.18 13.80
C LEU A 126 5.03 -27.85 13.89
N GLU A 127 4.45 -27.92 15.08
CA GLU A 127 3.06 -27.52 15.31
C GLU A 127 3.04 -26.21 16.11
N TYR A 128 2.45 -25.14 15.56
CA TYR A 128 2.34 -23.84 16.22
C TYR A 128 0.88 -23.51 16.56
N TYR A 129 0.61 -23.28 17.83
CA TYR A 129 -0.72 -23.00 18.37
C TYR A 129 -0.78 -21.57 18.93
N SER A 130 -1.60 -20.73 18.31
CA SER A 130 -1.79 -19.33 18.72
C SER A 130 -3.18 -18.85 18.30
N LYS A 131 -3.67 -17.79 18.94
CA LYS A 131 -4.83 -17.02 18.48
C LYS A 131 -4.58 -16.37 17.12
N THR A 132 -3.33 -16.04 16.81
CA THR A 132 -2.91 -15.41 15.55
C THR A 132 -1.75 -16.19 14.92
N PRO A 133 -2.01 -17.39 14.36
CA PRO A 133 -0.96 -18.31 13.89
C PRO A 133 -0.16 -17.78 12.69
N GLN A 134 -0.68 -16.79 11.97
CA GLN A 134 -0.02 -16.16 10.81
C GLN A 134 0.75 -14.88 11.19
N ASN A 135 1.15 -14.72 12.44
CA ASN A 135 2.00 -13.60 12.87
C ASN A 135 3.41 -13.73 12.26
N ARG A 136 3.66 -13.00 11.17
CA ARG A 136 4.90 -13.07 10.38
C ARG A 136 6.13 -12.72 11.22
N ARG A 137 6.05 -11.67 12.05
CA ARG A 137 7.13 -11.21 12.93
C ARG A 137 7.54 -12.29 13.93
N LEU A 138 6.58 -12.85 14.66
CA LEU A 138 6.88 -13.91 15.63
C LEU A 138 7.39 -15.19 14.94
N SER A 139 6.86 -15.49 13.75
CA SER A 139 7.32 -16.63 12.95
C SER A 139 8.78 -16.45 12.53
N GLU A 140 9.18 -15.27 12.07
CA GLU A 140 10.56 -14.95 11.71
C GLU A 140 11.52 -15.03 12.92
N MET A 141 11.09 -14.51 14.08
CA MET A 141 11.84 -14.55 15.35
C MET A 141 12.09 -15.98 15.84
N LEU A 142 11.13 -16.90 15.65
CA LEU A 142 11.24 -18.28 16.12
C LEU A 142 11.88 -19.22 15.08
N ASN A 143 11.55 -19.06 13.79
CA ASN A 143 11.96 -20.00 12.74
C ASN A 143 13.48 -20.05 12.57
N ARG A 144 14.16 -18.90 12.58
CA ARG A 144 15.62 -18.85 12.41
C ARG A 144 16.37 -19.63 13.51
N PRO A 145 16.18 -19.33 14.81
CA PRO A 145 16.90 -20.04 15.87
C PRO A 145 16.42 -21.49 16.03
N ILE A 146 15.13 -21.79 15.85
CA ILE A 146 14.64 -23.19 15.89
C ILE A 146 15.27 -24.02 14.78
N ASN A 147 15.27 -23.51 13.54
CA ASN A 147 15.88 -24.20 12.40
C ASN A 147 17.39 -24.39 12.61
N LYS A 148 18.07 -23.42 13.24
CA LYS A 148 19.49 -23.54 13.62
C LYS A 148 19.71 -24.76 14.53
N VAL A 149 18.96 -24.85 15.64
CA VAL A 149 19.07 -25.97 16.60
C VAL A 149 18.77 -27.33 15.95
N LEU A 150 17.74 -27.41 15.09
CA LEU A 150 17.39 -28.64 14.40
C LEU A 150 18.50 -29.10 13.44
N ILE A 151 19.08 -28.17 12.67
CA ILE A 151 20.19 -28.49 11.77
C ILE A 151 21.44 -28.88 12.59
N ASP A 152 21.75 -28.17 13.69
CA ASP A 152 22.92 -28.48 14.53
C ASP A 152 22.80 -29.89 15.09
N THR A 153 21.62 -30.22 15.61
CA THR A 153 21.35 -31.54 16.20
C THR A 153 21.41 -32.64 15.14
N TYR A 154 20.86 -32.41 13.95
CA TYR A 154 20.89 -33.39 12.86
C TYR A 154 22.30 -33.69 12.33
N PHE A 155 23.17 -32.67 12.31
CA PHE A 155 24.54 -32.79 11.80
C PHE A 155 25.62 -32.98 12.88
N SER A 156 25.26 -32.96 14.18
CA SER A 156 26.22 -33.10 15.31
C SER A 156 27.13 -34.32 15.22
N ASN A 157 26.65 -35.42 14.62
CA ASN A 157 27.39 -36.68 14.50
C ASN A 157 28.00 -36.89 13.10
N ARG A 158 28.09 -35.84 12.29
CA ARG A 158 28.59 -35.90 10.91
C ARG A 158 29.87 -35.08 10.80
N ALA A 159 30.72 -35.41 9.83
CA ALA A 159 32.04 -34.81 9.63
C ALA A 159 31.98 -33.40 8.99
N LEU A 160 30.98 -32.58 9.33
CA LEU A 160 30.89 -31.19 8.88
C LEU A 160 31.38 -30.26 9.98
N SER A 161 32.21 -29.29 9.61
CA SER A 161 32.64 -28.22 10.50
C SER A 161 31.48 -27.24 10.78
N MET A 162 31.56 -26.51 11.89
CA MET A 162 30.58 -25.46 12.22
C MET A 162 30.58 -24.33 11.18
N GLU A 163 31.71 -24.09 10.51
CA GLU A 163 31.81 -23.09 9.44
C GLU A 163 31.03 -23.51 8.19
N GLU A 164 31.16 -24.78 7.78
CA GLU A 164 30.38 -25.34 6.66
C GLU A 164 28.88 -25.37 6.95
N LEU A 165 28.49 -25.67 8.20
CA LEU A 165 27.09 -25.65 8.61
C LEU A 165 26.51 -24.23 8.66
N ASN A 166 27.29 -23.24 9.10
CA ASN A 166 26.86 -21.84 9.11
C ASN A 166 26.70 -21.30 7.68
N PHE A 167 27.64 -21.61 6.79
CA PHE A 167 27.54 -21.27 5.37
C PHE A 167 26.31 -21.92 4.72
N ALA A 168 26.06 -23.21 4.97
CA ALA A 168 24.90 -23.92 4.44
C ALA A 168 23.55 -23.39 4.96
N ARG A 169 23.54 -22.66 6.08
CA ARG A 169 22.34 -22.03 6.68
C ARG A 169 22.16 -20.59 6.28
N GLN A 170 23.21 -19.94 5.81
CA GLN A 170 23.14 -18.54 5.45
C GLN A 170 22.15 -18.43 4.28
N GLY A 171 21.02 -17.78 4.55
CA GLY A 171 20.09 -17.42 3.49
C GLY A 171 20.82 -16.55 2.48
N LEU A 172 20.44 -16.65 1.21
CA LEU A 172 20.92 -15.72 0.20
C LEU A 172 20.40 -14.32 0.56
N ASP A 173 21.30 -13.40 0.86
CA ASP A 173 20.99 -11.98 0.93
C ASP A 173 20.95 -11.43 -0.50
N VAL A 174 19.79 -11.57 -1.12
CA VAL A 174 19.59 -11.16 -2.51
C VAL A 174 19.16 -9.71 -2.53
N THR A 175 20.12 -8.81 -2.68
CA THR A 175 19.85 -7.41 -3.01
C THR A 175 19.46 -7.31 -4.49
N GLY A 176 18.22 -6.90 -4.78
CA GLY A 176 17.73 -6.74 -6.14
C GLY A 176 18.15 -5.39 -6.73
N PHE A 177 18.94 -5.41 -7.81
CA PHE A 177 19.29 -4.21 -8.56
C PHE A 177 18.42 -4.10 -9.82
N LYS A 178 17.62 -3.05 -9.92
CA LYS A 178 16.93 -2.64 -11.15
C LYS A 178 17.98 -2.15 -12.14
N VAL A 179 18.04 -2.81 -13.29
CA VAL A 179 18.90 -2.40 -14.41
C VAL A 179 18.09 -1.46 -15.31
N SER A 180 18.45 -0.17 -15.33
CA SER A 180 17.88 0.82 -16.26
C SER A 180 18.86 1.09 -17.40
N LYS A 181 18.33 1.35 -18.60
CA LYS A 181 19.15 1.76 -19.77
C LYS A 181 19.83 3.13 -19.58
N GLU A 182 19.31 3.97 -18.68
CA GLU A 182 19.73 5.38 -18.57
C GLU A 182 20.44 5.72 -17.25
N GLU A 183 20.21 4.98 -16.15
CA GLU A 183 20.73 5.32 -14.82
C GLU A 183 21.59 4.23 -14.14
N GLY A 184 21.90 3.13 -14.83
CA GLY A 184 22.73 2.04 -14.28
C GLY A 184 21.97 1.08 -13.36
N PHE A 185 22.68 0.51 -12.38
CA PHE A 185 22.13 -0.39 -11.36
C PHE A 185 21.57 0.42 -10.18
N ALA A 186 20.25 0.43 -9.99
CA ALA A 186 19.59 1.08 -8.85
C ALA A 186 18.90 0.02 -7.98
N GLU A 187 19.06 0.07 -6.66
CA GLU A 187 18.40 -0.88 -5.77
C GLU A 187 16.87 -0.78 -5.87
N ALA A 188 16.20 -1.91 -6.14
CA ALA A 188 14.76 -1.97 -6.29
C ALA A 188 14.09 -2.06 -4.91
N GLY A 189 13.90 -0.91 -4.26
CA GLY A 189 13.19 -0.83 -2.98
C GLY A 189 11.67 -1.04 -3.12
N TYR A 190 11.05 -1.66 -2.11
CA TYR A 190 9.59 -1.88 -2.05
C TYR A 190 8.80 -0.55 -2.07
N GLY A 191 9.41 0.55 -1.64
CA GLY A 191 8.79 1.87 -1.69
C GLY A 191 8.49 2.36 -3.12
N SER A 192 9.32 2.01 -4.10
CA SER A 192 9.09 2.39 -5.51
C SER A 192 7.87 1.68 -6.12
N LEU A 193 7.62 0.43 -5.72
CA LEU A 193 6.44 -0.34 -6.14
C LEU A 193 5.17 0.27 -5.58
N ILE A 194 5.15 0.53 -4.26
CA ILE A 194 4.02 1.17 -3.57
C ILE A 194 3.71 2.53 -4.21
N LEU A 195 4.75 3.34 -4.48
CA LEU A 195 4.60 4.64 -5.12
C LEU A 195 3.96 4.54 -6.51
N THR A 196 4.38 3.56 -7.31
CA THR A 196 3.84 3.35 -8.66
C THR A 196 2.36 2.93 -8.62
N TYR A 197 1.97 2.08 -7.66
CA TYR A 197 0.56 1.73 -7.44
C TYR A 197 -0.27 2.94 -7.02
N VAL A 198 0.22 3.72 -6.05
CA VAL A 198 -0.47 4.92 -5.55
C VAL A 198 -0.67 5.95 -6.67
N PHE A 199 0.36 6.24 -7.48
CA PHE A 199 0.26 7.17 -8.60
C PHE A 199 -0.72 6.70 -9.68
N THR A 200 -0.64 5.42 -10.07
CA THR A 200 -1.56 4.84 -11.05
C THR A 200 -3.01 4.90 -10.55
N PHE A 201 -3.23 4.63 -9.27
CA PHE A 201 -4.55 4.72 -8.64
C PHE A 201 -5.06 6.16 -8.55
N LEU A 202 -4.22 7.13 -8.19
CA LEU A 202 -4.57 8.55 -8.15
C LEU A 202 -4.94 9.07 -9.54
N LEU A 203 -4.19 8.70 -10.58
CA LEU A 203 -4.54 9.03 -11.96
C LEU A 203 -5.92 8.50 -12.32
N TYR A 204 -6.16 7.21 -12.07
CA TYR A 204 -7.42 6.55 -12.35
C TYR A 204 -8.61 7.25 -11.69
N ILE A 205 -8.55 7.44 -10.37
CA ILE A 205 -9.66 8.02 -9.62
C ILE A 205 -9.86 9.50 -9.99
N SER A 206 -8.78 10.24 -10.24
CA SER A 206 -8.84 11.64 -10.65
C SER A 206 -9.53 11.82 -11.99
N LEU A 207 -9.18 11.01 -13.00
CA LEU A 207 -9.76 11.10 -14.33
C LEU A 207 -11.27 10.78 -14.30
N LEU A 208 -11.66 9.74 -13.57
CA LEU A 208 -13.07 9.39 -13.41
C LEU A 208 -13.87 10.49 -12.72
N MET A 209 -13.36 10.99 -11.59
CA MET A 209 -14.05 12.04 -10.83
C MET A 209 -14.21 13.33 -11.64
N MET A 210 -13.11 13.83 -12.21
CA MET A 210 -13.13 15.10 -12.95
C MET A 210 -13.93 14.99 -14.26
N GLY A 211 -13.81 13.85 -14.94
CA GLY A 211 -14.62 13.54 -16.12
C GLY A 211 -16.11 13.57 -15.80
N GLN A 212 -16.54 12.84 -14.76
CA GLN A 212 -17.94 12.79 -14.36
C GLN A 212 -18.48 14.17 -13.98
N MET A 213 -17.71 14.97 -13.25
CA MET A 213 -18.09 16.35 -12.92
C MET A 213 -18.28 17.22 -14.17
N ILE A 214 -17.42 17.08 -15.17
CA ILE A 214 -17.55 17.83 -16.42
C ILE A 214 -18.77 17.39 -17.22
N MET A 215 -19.03 16.09 -17.31
CA MET A 215 -20.22 15.56 -17.98
C MET A 215 -21.49 16.14 -17.36
N GLN A 216 -21.62 16.08 -16.03
CA GLN A 216 -22.77 16.64 -15.31
C GLN A 216 -22.90 18.14 -15.53
N SER A 217 -21.79 18.88 -15.44
CA SER A 217 -21.77 20.33 -15.66
C SER A 217 -22.25 20.72 -17.06
N VAL A 218 -21.89 19.97 -18.11
CA VAL A 218 -22.36 20.24 -19.48
C VAL A 218 -23.86 20.01 -19.61
N ILE A 219 -24.39 18.93 -19.02
CA ILE A 219 -25.82 18.61 -19.04
C ILE A 219 -26.64 19.66 -18.28
N GLU A 220 -26.17 20.07 -17.09
CA GLU A 220 -26.82 21.11 -16.27
C GLU A 220 -26.82 22.47 -16.98
N GLU A 221 -25.73 22.83 -17.65
CA GLU A 221 -25.69 24.08 -18.41
C GLU A 221 -26.62 24.06 -19.62
N LYS A 222 -26.67 22.94 -20.35
CA LYS A 222 -27.57 22.79 -21.51
C LYS A 222 -29.04 22.93 -21.12
N SER A 223 -29.40 22.47 -19.93
CA SER A 223 -30.77 22.52 -19.39
C SER A 223 -31.10 23.83 -18.65
N SER A 224 -30.12 24.70 -18.43
CA SER A 224 -30.28 25.93 -17.66
C SER A 224 -30.53 27.16 -18.53
N ARG A 225 -31.47 28.02 -18.11
CA ARG A 225 -31.73 29.35 -18.72
C ARG A 225 -30.50 30.27 -18.70
N ILE A 226 -29.52 29.98 -17.84
CA ILE A 226 -28.27 30.72 -17.73
C ILE A 226 -27.46 30.66 -19.04
N VAL A 227 -27.57 29.57 -19.81
CA VAL A 227 -26.85 29.42 -21.08
C VAL A 227 -27.31 30.42 -22.14
N GLU A 228 -28.59 30.77 -22.21
CA GLU A 228 -29.13 31.75 -23.18
C GLU A 228 -28.52 33.14 -22.95
N VAL A 229 -28.36 33.52 -21.68
CA VAL A 229 -27.74 34.79 -21.28
C VAL A 229 -26.24 34.78 -21.60
N ILE A 230 -25.54 33.67 -21.36
CA ILE A 230 -24.09 33.57 -21.63
C ILE A 230 -23.81 33.54 -23.13
N LEU A 231 -24.59 32.79 -23.90
CA LEU A 231 -24.41 32.67 -25.36
C LEU A 231 -24.74 33.96 -26.11
N SER A 232 -25.51 34.88 -25.49
CA SER A 232 -25.68 36.24 -26.02
C SER A 232 -24.37 37.03 -26.07
N SER A 233 -23.36 36.63 -25.28
CA SER A 233 -22.09 37.36 -25.09
C SER A 233 -20.84 36.58 -25.52
N VAL A 234 -20.90 35.24 -25.61
CA VAL A 234 -19.77 34.35 -25.90
C VAL A 234 -20.21 33.19 -26.80
N SER A 235 -19.40 32.76 -27.77
CA SER A 235 -19.75 31.64 -28.64
C SER A 235 -19.63 30.27 -27.93
N SER A 236 -20.36 29.25 -28.39
CA SER A 236 -20.31 27.90 -27.81
C SER A 236 -18.90 27.29 -27.78
N LYS A 237 -18.07 27.57 -28.79
CA LYS A 237 -16.66 27.12 -28.83
C LYS A 237 -15.84 27.78 -27.73
N GLU A 238 -16.00 29.09 -27.54
CA GLU A 238 -15.27 29.83 -26.49
C GLU A 238 -15.70 29.37 -25.09
N LEU A 239 -16.99 29.09 -24.90
CA LEU A 239 -17.54 28.54 -23.66
C LEU A 239 -16.92 27.17 -23.34
N MET A 240 -16.93 26.24 -24.30
CA MET A 240 -16.41 24.89 -24.11
C MET A 240 -14.91 24.86 -23.86
N ILE A 241 -14.12 25.64 -24.60
CA ILE A 241 -12.67 25.74 -24.38
C ILE A 241 -12.38 26.31 -22.98
N GLY A 242 -13.07 27.39 -22.60
CA GLY A 242 -12.92 27.99 -21.27
C GLY A 242 -13.27 27.00 -20.15
N LYS A 243 -14.34 26.23 -20.33
CA LYS A 243 -14.79 25.19 -19.40
C LYS A 243 -13.82 24.03 -19.26
N ILE A 244 -13.34 23.46 -20.37
CA ILE A 244 -12.38 22.35 -20.36
C ILE A 244 -11.07 22.80 -19.70
N LEU A 245 -10.54 23.97 -20.08
CA LEU A 245 -9.30 24.49 -19.49
C LEU A 245 -9.47 24.85 -18.02
N GLY A 246 -10.59 25.47 -17.63
CA GLY A 246 -10.86 25.83 -16.24
C GLY A 246 -11.00 24.60 -15.34
N SER A 247 -11.64 23.56 -15.86
CA SER A 247 -11.76 22.26 -15.20
C SER A 247 -10.43 21.53 -15.14
N GLY A 248 -9.62 21.60 -16.19
CA GLY A 248 -8.27 21.07 -16.22
C GLY A 248 -7.38 21.73 -15.16
N ALA A 249 -7.42 23.05 -15.04
CA ALA A 249 -6.67 23.78 -14.02
C ALA A 249 -7.14 23.45 -12.59
N THR A 250 -8.44 23.34 -12.39
CA THR A 250 -9.03 22.91 -11.10
C THR A 250 -8.59 21.49 -10.75
N GLY A 251 -8.58 20.60 -11.74
CA GLY A 251 -8.13 19.24 -11.57
C GLY A 251 -6.64 19.12 -11.27
N LEU A 252 -5.82 19.94 -11.91
CA LEU A 252 -4.39 20.03 -11.63
C LEU A 252 -4.13 20.49 -10.19
N LEU A 253 -4.89 21.48 -9.71
CA LEU A 253 -4.82 21.94 -8.32
C LEU A 253 -5.22 20.81 -7.34
N GLN A 254 -6.31 20.11 -7.63
CA GLN A 254 -6.77 18.98 -6.81
C GLN A 254 -5.71 17.87 -6.75
N MET A 255 -5.11 17.51 -7.88
CA MET A 255 -4.03 16.52 -7.93
C MET A 255 -2.80 16.98 -7.13
N ALA A 256 -2.41 18.24 -7.25
CA ALA A 256 -1.30 18.78 -6.47
C ALA A 256 -1.56 18.66 -4.95
N ILE A 257 -2.81 18.87 -4.51
CA ILE A 257 -3.21 18.65 -3.11
C ILE A 257 -3.19 17.16 -2.74
N TRP A 258 -3.61 16.27 -3.64
CA TRP A 258 -3.58 14.82 -3.44
C TRP A 258 -2.17 14.24 -3.31
N LEU A 259 -1.16 14.88 -3.89
CA LEU A 259 0.24 14.47 -3.73
C LEU A 259 0.82 14.88 -2.37
N THR A 260 0.19 15.79 -1.63
CA THR A 260 0.75 16.31 -0.36
C THR A 260 1.07 15.24 0.69
N PRO A 261 0.26 14.19 0.93
CA PRO A 261 0.61 13.14 1.89
C PRO A 261 1.85 12.35 1.46
N ILE A 262 1.97 12.08 0.15
CA ILE A 262 3.07 11.30 -0.41
C ILE A 262 4.37 12.11 -0.30
N ILE A 263 4.32 13.40 -0.65
CA ILE A 263 5.47 14.30 -0.52
C ILE A 263 5.89 14.42 0.95
N MET A 264 4.94 14.52 1.88
CA MET A 264 5.24 14.60 3.30
C MET A 264 5.93 13.33 3.81
N VAL A 265 5.44 12.15 3.43
CA VAL A 265 6.08 10.87 3.79
C VAL A 265 7.47 10.74 3.17
N ALA A 266 7.64 11.16 1.91
CA ALA A 266 8.93 11.06 1.22
C ALA A 266 9.98 12.07 1.72
N SER A 267 9.55 13.20 2.30
CA SER A 267 10.44 14.30 2.72
C SER A 267 10.67 14.39 4.23
N THR A 268 9.79 13.82 5.05
CA THR A 268 9.85 13.93 6.51
C THR A 268 10.11 12.57 7.17
N THR A 269 10.85 12.57 8.27
CA THR A 269 11.04 11.39 9.12
C THR A 269 9.89 11.16 10.10
N TRP A 270 8.80 11.95 9.99
CA TRP A 270 7.67 11.90 10.91
C TRP A 270 6.92 10.56 10.84
N PHE A 271 6.93 9.94 9.67
CA PHE A 271 6.44 8.59 9.47
C PHE A 271 7.63 7.64 9.40
N MET A 272 7.93 6.96 10.50
CA MET A 272 9.03 6.01 10.58
C MET A 272 8.65 4.76 9.77
N LEU A 273 9.01 4.77 8.49
CA LEU A 273 8.82 3.63 7.60
C LEU A 273 9.91 2.58 7.85
N PRO A 274 9.61 1.28 7.65
CA PRO A 274 10.64 0.24 7.64
C PRO A 274 11.75 0.58 6.63
N PRO A 275 13.03 0.26 6.90
CA PRO A 275 14.14 0.53 5.99
C PRO A 275 13.93 -0.04 4.57
N GLU A 276 13.15 -1.11 4.45
CA GLU A 276 12.79 -1.77 3.19
C GLU A 276 11.84 -0.93 2.32
N VAL A 277 11.13 0.03 2.93
CA VAL A 277 10.16 0.93 2.29
C VAL A 277 10.75 2.33 2.20
N SER A 278 11.83 2.48 1.42
CA SER A 278 12.37 3.79 1.07
C SER A 278 11.56 4.41 -0.09
N ILE A 279 10.90 5.54 0.17
CA ILE A 279 10.20 6.32 -0.86
C ILE A 279 11.09 7.48 -1.25
N SER A 280 11.72 7.39 -2.42
CA SER A 280 12.44 8.52 -3.03
C SER A 280 11.55 9.17 -4.09
N LEU A 281 11.33 10.47 -3.94
CA LEU A 281 10.58 11.29 -4.89
C LEU A 281 11.39 12.51 -5.27
N SER A 282 11.77 12.60 -6.54
CA SER A 282 12.44 13.77 -7.07
C SER A 282 11.42 14.82 -7.54
N THR A 283 11.76 16.10 -7.36
CA THR A 283 10.92 17.22 -7.84
C THR A 283 10.64 17.11 -9.34
N ILE A 284 11.60 16.64 -10.13
CA ILE A 284 11.41 16.46 -11.58
C ILE A 284 10.35 15.40 -11.90
N GLN A 285 10.28 14.32 -11.11
CA GLN A 285 9.29 13.26 -11.28
C GLN A 285 7.88 13.78 -10.99
N ILE A 286 7.73 14.62 -9.95
CA ILE A 286 6.45 15.25 -9.61
C ILE A 286 5.99 16.18 -10.74
N VAL A 287 6.89 17.03 -11.26
CA VAL A 287 6.56 17.93 -12.37
C VAL A 287 6.21 17.14 -13.62
N TYR A 288 6.97 16.09 -13.94
CA TYR A 288 6.68 15.20 -15.07
C TYR A 288 5.33 14.51 -14.92
N PHE A 289 5.02 14.00 -13.73
CA PHE A 289 3.72 13.40 -13.42
C PHE A 289 2.57 14.39 -13.61
N LEU A 290 2.67 15.59 -13.04
CA LEU A 290 1.63 16.62 -13.15
C LEU A 290 1.42 17.08 -14.59
N LEU A 291 2.48 17.18 -15.39
CA LEU A 291 2.40 17.53 -16.81
C LEU A 291 1.65 16.44 -17.60
N ASN A 292 2.06 15.18 -17.46
CA ASN A 292 1.42 14.05 -18.14
C ASN A 292 -0.04 13.89 -17.70
N PHE A 293 -0.30 14.04 -16.40
CA PHE A 293 -1.64 14.07 -15.85
C PHE A 293 -2.48 15.17 -16.49
N PHE A 294 -1.97 16.40 -16.61
CA PHE A 294 -2.72 17.51 -17.20
C PHE A 294 -3.09 17.24 -18.66
N ILE A 295 -2.16 16.69 -19.44
CA ILE A 295 -2.41 16.32 -20.84
C ILE A 295 -3.51 15.26 -20.93
N GLY A 296 -3.39 14.17 -20.16
CA GLY A 296 -4.41 13.12 -20.10
C GLY A 296 -5.75 13.66 -19.63
N LEU A 297 -5.75 14.49 -18.60
CA LEU A 297 -6.94 15.12 -18.05
C LEU A 297 -7.68 15.92 -19.11
N VAL A 298 -7.03 16.81 -19.86
CA VAL A 298 -7.68 17.63 -20.90
C VAL A 298 -8.35 16.75 -21.97
N ILE A 299 -7.69 15.65 -22.37
CA ILE A 299 -8.25 14.68 -23.33
C ILE A 299 -9.52 14.04 -22.76
N PHE A 300 -9.46 13.50 -21.54
CA PHE A 300 -10.62 12.86 -20.92
C PHE A 300 -11.74 13.86 -20.63
N LEU A 301 -11.43 15.07 -20.19
CA LEU A 301 -12.44 16.13 -20.03
C LEU A 301 -13.19 16.38 -21.34
N GLY A 302 -12.51 16.37 -22.48
CA GLY A 302 -13.14 16.46 -23.79
C GLY A 302 -14.08 15.28 -24.11
N LEU A 303 -13.66 14.05 -23.80
CA LEU A 303 -14.47 12.85 -24.01
C LEU A 303 -15.73 12.84 -23.14
N PHE A 304 -15.58 13.15 -21.85
CA PHE A 304 -16.71 13.25 -20.92
C PHE A 304 -17.64 14.42 -21.26
N ALA A 305 -17.09 15.55 -21.69
CA ALA A 305 -17.89 16.67 -22.17
C ALA A 305 -18.68 16.30 -23.43
N THR A 306 -18.11 15.48 -24.31
CA THR A 306 -18.81 14.98 -25.51
C THR A 306 -19.99 14.11 -25.12
N VAL A 307 -19.82 13.19 -24.16
CA VAL A 307 -20.94 12.41 -23.60
C VAL A 307 -22.00 13.36 -23.01
N GLY A 308 -21.60 14.34 -22.20
CA GLY A 308 -22.52 15.31 -21.61
C GLY A 308 -23.26 16.18 -22.63
N ALA A 309 -22.72 16.38 -23.84
CA ALA A 309 -23.38 17.12 -24.89
C ALA A 309 -24.45 16.29 -25.65
N ILE A 310 -24.22 14.97 -25.76
CA ILE A 310 -25.10 14.03 -26.48
C ILE A 310 -26.39 13.76 -25.70
N PHE A 311 -26.29 13.58 -24.39
CA PHE A 311 -27.42 13.21 -23.54
C PHE A 311 -28.09 14.43 -22.90
N ASP A 312 -29.41 14.36 -22.73
CA ASP A 312 -30.20 15.44 -22.11
C ASP A 312 -30.41 15.25 -20.60
N ASN A 313 -30.20 14.03 -20.09
CA ASN A 313 -30.33 13.73 -18.68
C ASN A 313 -29.04 13.05 -18.14
N PRO A 314 -28.68 13.25 -16.85
CA PRO A 314 -27.49 12.64 -16.27
C PRO A 314 -27.56 11.11 -16.14
N GLN A 315 -28.76 10.54 -16.02
CA GLN A 315 -28.97 9.10 -15.79
C GLN A 315 -28.61 8.29 -17.05
N ASP A 316 -29.09 8.72 -18.21
CA ASP A 316 -28.78 8.11 -19.51
C ASP A 316 -27.32 8.40 -19.90
N ALA A 317 -26.81 9.59 -19.58
CA ALA A 317 -25.41 9.93 -19.82
C ALA A 317 -24.45 8.95 -19.12
N GLN A 318 -24.82 8.46 -17.94
CA GLN A 318 -24.03 7.48 -17.21
C GLN A 318 -23.94 6.13 -17.93
N SER A 319 -24.99 5.72 -18.66
CA SER A 319 -24.94 4.54 -19.52
C SER A 319 -24.01 4.74 -20.72
N GLY A 320 -23.94 5.97 -21.25
CA GLY A 320 -23.06 6.38 -22.34
C GLY A 320 -21.58 6.50 -21.95
N LEU A 321 -21.23 6.42 -20.66
CA LEU A 321 -19.85 6.53 -20.18
C LEU A 321 -19.02 5.25 -20.39
N TRP A 322 -19.65 4.08 -20.56
CA TRP A 322 -18.94 2.81 -20.64
C TRP A 322 -17.77 2.80 -21.64
N PRO A 323 -17.92 3.28 -22.89
CA PRO A 323 -16.81 3.38 -23.83
C PRO A 323 -15.67 4.28 -23.36
N VAL A 324 -15.99 5.41 -22.72
CA VAL A 324 -14.98 6.33 -22.18
C VAL A 324 -14.27 5.72 -20.97
N MET A 325 -15.00 4.99 -20.12
CA MET A 325 -14.41 4.28 -18.99
C MET A 325 -13.43 3.20 -19.44
N LEU A 326 -13.73 2.46 -20.52
CA LEU A 326 -12.79 1.46 -21.06
C LEU A 326 -11.44 2.08 -21.46
N LEU A 327 -11.45 3.31 -21.99
CA LEU A 327 -10.22 4.04 -22.34
C LEU A 327 -9.39 4.44 -21.10
N ILE A 328 -9.97 4.44 -19.90
CA ILE A 328 -9.27 4.66 -18.63
C ILE A 328 -8.85 3.32 -18.01
N ILE A 329 -9.79 2.36 -17.98
CA ILE A 329 -9.64 1.08 -17.29
C ILE A 329 -8.57 0.21 -17.96
N ILE A 330 -8.55 0.13 -19.30
CA ILE A 330 -7.59 -0.74 -20.01
C ILE A 330 -6.14 -0.30 -19.73
N PRO A 331 -5.75 0.98 -19.92
CA PRO A 331 -4.41 1.44 -19.54
C PRO A 331 -4.10 1.27 -18.06
N PHE A 332 -5.09 1.43 -17.17
CA PHE A 332 -4.91 1.22 -15.74
C PHE A 332 -4.49 -0.22 -15.42
N PHE A 333 -5.18 -1.22 -15.98
CA PHE A 333 -4.81 -2.63 -15.77
C PHE A 333 -3.48 -3.01 -16.43
N ILE A 334 -3.18 -2.45 -17.61
CA ILE A 334 -1.87 -2.62 -18.24
C ILE A 334 -0.77 -2.07 -17.32
N ALA A 335 -0.92 -0.84 -16.84
CA ALA A 335 0.02 -0.23 -15.91
C ALA A 335 0.18 -1.07 -14.65
N PHE A 336 -0.92 -1.61 -14.10
CA PHE A 336 -0.87 -2.48 -12.92
C PHE A 336 -0.08 -3.78 -13.19
N SER A 337 -0.30 -4.42 -14.34
CA SER A 337 0.43 -5.64 -14.72
C SER A 337 1.92 -5.43 -15.02
N MET A 338 2.33 -4.21 -15.36
CA MET A 338 3.72 -3.86 -15.62
C MET A 338 4.52 -3.57 -14.34
N ILE A 339 3.86 -3.50 -13.18
CA ILE A 339 4.50 -3.27 -11.88
C ILE A 339 5.03 -4.58 -11.29
N GLU A 340 4.53 -5.74 -11.74
CA GLU A 340 5.02 -7.08 -11.41
C GLU A 340 6.22 -7.50 -12.28
#